data_AF-A0AAV6JJ06-F1
#
_entry.id   AF-A0AAV6JJ06-F1
#
_cell.length_a   1.000
_cell.length_b   1.000
_cell.length_c   1.000
_cell.angle_alpha   90.00
_cell.angle_beta   90.00
_cell.angle_gamma   90.00
#
_symmetry.space_group_name_H-M   'P 1'
#
loop_
_entity.id
_entity.type
_entity.pdbx_description
1 polymer ?
#
loop_
_entity_poly.entity_id
_entity_poly.type
_entity_poly.pdbx_seq_one_letter_code
_entity_poly.pdbx_strand_id
1 'polypeptide(L)'
;MEREEPVLMMDLDTRIFQIFSDFMSRLVWNPTVTQFEELVAVGSRLLVGFHQGLESLRRSPINKTSELVERIIGTNKTERVLKYVEAGCVNAHDGVQSISRRKCISLLF
;
A
#
# COMPACT_ATOMS: atom_id res chain seq x y z
N MET A 1 65.72 6.06 19.24
CA MET A 1 64.52 6.92 19.33
C MET A 1 63.59 6.43 18.22
N GLU A 2 62.77 5.42 18.49
CA GLU A 2 61.93 4.72 17.49
C GLU A 2 60.62 4.21 18.12
N ARG A 3 59.87 5.09 18.81
CA ARG A 3 58.58 4.70 19.44
C ARG A 3 57.42 5.65 19.17
N GLU A 4 57.57 6.55 18.20
CA GLU A 4 56.55 7.58 17.92
C GLU A 4 55.68 7.22 16.70
N GLU A 5 56.22 6.61 15.64
CA GLU A 5 55.45 6.22 14.45
C GLU A 5 54.27 5.25 14.70
N PRO A 6 54.42 4.14 15.45
CA PRO A 6 53.30 3.20 15.63
C PRO A 6 52.17 3.78 16.49
N VAL A 7 52.47 4.75 17.36
CA VAL A 7 51.48 5.44 18.19
C VAL A 7 50.68 6.45 17.35
N LEU A 8 51.35 7.17 16.45
CA LEU A 8 50.70 8.11 15.53
C LEU A 8 49.81 7.40 14.50
N MET A 9 50.21 6.22 14.03
CA MET A 9 49.41 5.39 13.12
C MET A 9 48.11 4.91 13.78
N MET A 10 48.20 4.46 15.04
CA MET A 10 47.05 3.98 15.82
C MET A 10 46.06 5.13 16.15
N ASP A 11 46.58 6.35 16.36
CA ASP A 11 45.76 7.56 16.55
C ASP A 11 45.02 7.95 15.27
N LEU A 12 45.69 7.84 14.11
CA LEU A 12 45.08 8.10 12.81
C LEU A 12 43.95 7.11 12.50
N ASP A 13 44.17 5.81 12.72
CA ASP A 13 43.17 4.77 12.52
C ASP A 13 41.96 4.95 13.43
N THR A 14 42.20 5.31 14.69
CA THR A 14 41.14 5.63 15.65
C THR A 14 40.30 6.82 15.18
N ARG A 15 40.96 7.85 14.64
CA ARG A 15 40.30 9.05 14.14
C ARG A 15 39.50 8.80 12.86
N ILE A 16 40.03 8.00 11.95
CA ILE A 16 39.32 7.56 10.73
C ILE A 16 38.09 6.74 11.11
N PHE A 17 38.24 5.79 12.04
CA PHE A 17 37.14 4.97 12.54
C PHE A 17 36.04 5.82 13.19
N GLN A 18 36.42 6.81 14.01
CA GLN A 18 35.47 7.74 14.62
C GLN A 18 34.70 8.56 13.57
N ILE A 19 35.37 9.13 12.58
CA ILE A 19 34.71 9.90 11.50
C ILE A 19 33.73 9.02 10.74
N PHE A 20 34.14 7.80 10.40
CA PHE A 20 33.29 6.85 9.69
C PHE A 20 32.08 6.42 10.53
N SER A 21 32.29 6.09 11.81
CA SER A 21 31.22 5.73 12.73
C SER A 21 30.22 6.88 12.91
N ASP A 22 30.70 8.11 13.09
CA ASP A 22 29.84 9.29 13.30
C ASP A 22 28.98 9.57 12.05
N PHE A 23 29.56 9.40 10.86
CA PHE A 23 28.84 9.49 9.59
C PHE A 23 27.76 8.40 9.46
N MET A 24 28.12 7.14 9.71
CA MET A 24 27.18 6.01 9.63
C MET A 24 26.07 6.14 10.67
N SER A 25 26.38 6.56 11.89
CA SER A 25 25.39 6.83 12.94
C SER A 25 24.44 7.95 12.54
N ARG A 26 24.88 9.00 11.85
CA ARG A 26 23.98 10.07 11.36
C ARG A 26 23.13 9.66 10.17
N LEU A 27 23.55 8.67 9.37
CA LEU A 27 22.72 8.11 8.31
C LEU A 27 21.69 7.12 8.88
N VAL A 28 22.13 6.24 9.78
CA VAL A 28 21.27 5.23 10.44
C VAL A 28 20.30 5.88 11.43
N TRP A 29 20.75 6.87 12.18
CA TRP A 29 19.96 7.71 13.08
C TRP A 29 19.59 9.04 12.40
N ASN A 30 19.28 9.02 11.09
CA ASN A 30 18.72 10.19 10.46
C ASN A 30 17.19 10.16 10.60
N PRO A 31 16.55 11.14 11.26
CA PRO A 31 15.09 11.22 11.25
C PRO A 31 14.52 11.31 9.82
N THR A 32 15.32 11.76 8.85
CA THR A 32 14.94 11.81 7.43
C THR A 32 14.81 10.43 6.79
N VAL A 33 15.62 9.43 7.21
CA VAL A 33 15.51 8.05 6.70
C VAL A 33 14.24 7.41 7.26
N THR A 34 13.96 7.60 8.55
CA THR A 34 12.71 7.15 9.17
C THR A 34 11.48 7.81 8.54
N GLN A 35 11.53 9.12 8.27
CA GLN A 35 10.45 9.83 7.57
C GLN A 35 10.22 9.31 6.14
N PHE A 36 11.29 8.93 5.44
CA PHE A 36 11.16 8.35 4.10
C PHE A 36 10.52 6.96 4.14
N GLU A 37 10.94 6.09 5.07
CA GLU A 37 10.33 4.77 5.25
C GLU A 37 8.85 4.88 5.63
N GLU A 38 8.49 5.80 6.52
CA GLU A 38 7.10 6.09 6.88
C GLU A 38 6.29 6.58 5.67
N LEU A 39 6.85 7.50 4.88
CA LEU A 39 6.20 8.01 3.67
C LEU A 39 5.98 6.91 2.63
N VAL A 40 6.97 6.03 2.44
CA VAL A 40 6.87 4.85 1.57
C VAL A 40 5.79 3.90 2.06
N ALA A 41 5.69 3.67 3.38
CA ALA A 41 4.66 2.82 3.96
C ALA A 41 3.24 3.40 3.74
N VAL A 42 3.06 4.71 3.98
CA VAL A 42 1.79 5.40 3.75
C VAL A 42 1.41 5.39 2.28
N GLY A 43 2.35 5.71 1.38
CA GLY A 43 2.14 5.68 -0.07
C GLY A 43 1.75 4.30 -0.57
N SER A 44 2.44 3.25 -0.10
CA SER A 44 2.13 1.85 -0.43
C SER A 44 0.71 1.47 0.00
N ARG A 45 0.32 1.83 1.23
CA ARG A 45 -1.03 1.57 1.75
C ARG A 45 -2.11 2.28 0.92
N LEU A 46 -1.86 3.53 0.53
CA LEU A 46 -2.77 4.30 -0.32
C LEU A 46 -2.97 3.63 -1.68
N LEU A 47 -1.88 3.26 -2.36
CA LEU A 47 -1.93 2.64 -3.69
C LEU A 47 -2.65 1.28 -3.67
N VAL A 48 -2.38 0.44 -2.66
CA VAL A 48 -3.11 -0.83 -2.47
C VAL A 48 -4.60 -0.58 -2.25
N GLY A 49 -4.94 0.40 -1.40
CA GLY A 49 -6.33 0.79 -1.14
C GLY A 49 -7.05 1.28 -2.39
N PHE A 50 -6.37 2.07 -3.22
CA PHE A 50 -6.88 2.57 -4.50
C PHE A 50 -7.09 1.45 -5.52
N HIS A 51 -6.09 0.57 -5.71
CA HIS A 51 -6.19 -0.57 -6.62
C HIS A 51 -7.37 -1.48 -6.28
N GLN A 52 -7.52 -1.84 -5.01
CA GLN A 52 -8.66 -2.65 -4.56
C GLN A 52 -10.01 -1.93 -4.74
N GLY A 53 -10.04 -0.60 -4.66
CA GLY A 53 -11.21 0.21 -4.99
C GLY A 53 -11.55 0.14 -6.49
N LEU A 54 -10.54 0.27 -7.36
CA LEU A 54 -10.72 0.12 -8.81
C LEU A 54 -11.18 -1.29 -9.20
N GLU A 55 -10.64 -2.33 -8.58
CA GLU A 55 -11.08 -3.72 -8.83
C GLU A 55 -12.54 -3.95 -8.41
N SER A 56 -13.04 -3.23 -7.40
CA SER A 56 -14.47 -3.25 -7.05
C SER A 56 -15.36 -2.57 -8.10
N LEU A 57 -14.82 -1.61 -8.87
CA LEU A 57 -15.52 -0.97 -9.98
C LEU A 57 -15.44 -1.77 -11.27
N ARG A 58 -14.41 -2.63 -11.41
CA ARG A 58 -14.15 -3.41 -12.63
C ARG A 58 -15.22 -4.46 -12.92
N ARG A 59 -16.01 -4.87 -11.91
CA ARG A 59 -17.17 -5.76 -12.13
C ARG A 59 -18.39 -4.90 -12.41
N SER A 60 -18.75 -4.77 -13.69
CA SER A 60 -19.97 -4.09 -14.11
C SER A 60 -21.20 -4.69 -13.39
N PRO A 61 -22.07 -3.85 -12.80
CA PRO A 61 -23.36 -4.33 -12.32
C PRO A 61 -24.11 -5.00 -13.48
N ILE A 62 -24.70 -6.18 -13.25
CA ILE A 62 -25.66 -6.70 -14.22
C ILE A 62 -26.80 -5.69 -14.29
N ASN A 63 -27.07 -5.20 -15.51
CA ASN A 63 -28.20 -4.33 -15.74
C ASN A 63 -29.50 -5.14 -15.58
N LYS A 64 -30.05 -5.15 -14.36
CA LYS A 64 -31.30 -5.80 -14.01
C LYS A 64 -32.53 -5.15 -14.67
N THR A 65 -32.39 -4.00 -15.34
CA THR A 65 -33.48 -3.34 -16.09
C THR A 65 -33.62 -3.82 -17.52
N SER A 66 -32.71 -4.67 -18.01
CA SER A 66 -32.86 -5.30 -19.32
C SER A 66 -33.87 -6.44 -19.26
N GLU A 67 -34.98 -6.33 -20.00
CA GLU A 67 -35.99 -7.39 -20.11
C GLU A 67 -35.41 -8.74 -20.60
N LEU A 68 -34.36 -8.71 -21.41
CA LEU A 68 -33.69 -9.92 -21.88
C LEU A 68 -32.93 -10.61 -20.74
N VAL A 69 -32.18 -9.82 -19.96
CA VAL A 69 -31.42 -10.33 -18.81
C VAL A 69 -32.39 -10.86 -17.74
N GLU A 70 -33.49 -10.15 -17.48
CA GLU A 70 -34.53 -10.57 -16.55
C GLU A 70 -35.17 -11.90 -17.00
N ARG A 71 -35.52 -12.04 -18.27
CA ARG A 71 -36.04 -13.31 -18.82
C ARG A 71 -35.04 -14.45 -18.70
N ILE A 72 -33.76 -14.23 -18.99
CA ILE A 72 -32.73 -15.27 -18.91
C ILE A 72 -32.54 -15.73 -17.46
N ILE A 73 -32.45 -14.80 -16.51
CA ILE A 73 -32.32 -15.14 -15.08
C ILE A 73 -33.59 -15.83 -14.57
N GLY A 74 -34.77 -15.32 -14.96
CA GLY A 74 -36.07 -15.86 -14.57
C GLY A 74 -36.32 -17.28 -15.08
N THR A 75 -35.93 -17.57 -16.33
CA THR A 75 -36.07 -18.91 -16.93
C THR A 75 -35.09 -19.93 -16.37
N ASN A 76 -33.95 -19.49 -15.82
CA ASN A 76 -32.91 -20.35 -15.25
C ASN A 76 -32.80 -20.23 -13.72
N LYS A 77 -33.87 -19.77 -13.05
CA LYS A 77 -33.88 -19.35 -11.65
C LYS A 77 -33.77 -20.56 -10.70
N THR A 78 -32.54 -20.99 -10.48
CA THR A 78 -32.17 -21.90 -9.38
C THR A 78 -31.47 -21.10 -8.27
N GLU A 79 -31.51 -21.60 -7.04
CA GLU A 79 -30.79 -20.97 -5.91
C GLU A 79 -29.29 -20.81 -6.23
N ARG A 80 -28.71 -21.79 -6.93
CA ARG A 80 -27.31 -21.75 -7.38
C ARG A 80 -27.04 -20.63 -8.38
N VAL A 81 -27.91 -20.43 -9.37
CA VAL A 81 -27.78 -19.36 -10.38
C VAL A 81 -27.93 -17.99 -9.73
N LEU A 82 -28.86 -17.83 -8.79
CA LEU A 82 -29.04 -16.58 -8.05
C LEU A 82 -27.80 -16.22 -7.23
N LYS A 83 -27.23 -17.16 -6.47
CA LYS A 83 -25.99 -16.94 -5.71
C LYS A 83 -24.80 -16.62 -6.62
N TYR A 84 -24.72 -17.24 -7.80
CA TYR A 84 -23.66 -16.95 -8.77
C TYR A 84 -23.78 -15.54 -9.35
N VAL A 85 -25.01 -15.13 -9.66
CA VAL A 85 -25.31 -13.76 -10.12
C VAL A 85 -25.01 -12.74 -9.02
N GLU A 86 -25.41 -12.98 -7.78
CA GLU A 86 -25.11 -12.09 -6.65
C GLU A 86 -23.61 -12.01 -6.34
N ALA A 87 -22.88 -13.12 -6.39
CA ALA A 87 -21.43 -13.13 -6.15
C ALA A 87 -20.63 -12.50 -7.30
N GLY A 88 -21.15 -12.57 -8.53
CA GLY A 88 -20.51 -12.02 -9.74
C GLY A 88 -20.82 -10.55 -10.00
N CYS A 89 -21.89 -10.00 -9.40
CA CYS A 89 -22.32 -8.62 -9.60
C CYS A 89 -21.92 -7.74 -8.43
N VAL A 90 -21.35 -6.58 -8.74
CA VAL A 90 -21.26 -5.50 -7.76
C VAL A 90 -22.61 -4.81 -7.72
N ASN A 91 -23.30 -4.85 -6.59
CA ASN A 91 -24.40 -3.90 -6.36
C ASN A 91 -23.80 -2.50 -6.47
N ALA A 92 -24.34 -1.66 -7.34
CA ALA A 92 -23.85 -0.29 -7.52
C ALA A 92 -23.78 0.47 -6.18
N HIS A 93 -24.71 0.17 -5.27
CA HIS A 93 -24.73 0.68 -3.91
C HIS A 93 -23.50 0.25 -3.07
N ASP A 94 -23.06 -1.01 -3.19
CA ASP A 94 -21.90 -1.54 -2.47
C ASP A 94 -20.59 -0.98 -3.05
N GLY A 95 -20.54 -0.75 -4.36
CA GLY A 95 -19.42 -0.06 -5.03
C GLY A 95 -19.24 1.38 -4.51
N VAL A 96 -20.32 2.17 -4.50
CA VAL A 96 -20.32 3.54 -3.98
C VAL A 96 -19.92 3.55 -2.50
N GLN A 97 -20.52 2.69 -1.67
CA GLN A 97 -20.15 2.61 -0.26
C GLN A 97 -18.71 2.15 -0.02
N SER A 98 -18.17 1.27 -0.87
CA SER A 98 -16.77 0.83 -0.75
C SER A 98 -15.78 1.97 -1.03
N ILE A 99 -16.11 2.86 -1.98
CA ILE A 99 -15.32 4.06 -2.28
C ILE A 99 -15.46 5.06 -1.13
N SER A 100 -16.68 5.28 -0.63
CA SER A 100 -16.93 6.19 0.50
C SER A 100 -16.29 5.71 1.81
N ARG A 101 -16.23 4.38 2.06
CA ARG A 101 -15.59 3.78 3.24
C ARG A 101 -14.08 3.74 3.16
N ARG A 102 -13.50 3.69 1.95
CA ARG A 102 -12.05 3.83 1.76
C ARG A 102 -11.70 5.29 1.98
N LYS A 103 -11.37 5.62 3.23
CA LYS A 103 -10.79 6.89 3.64
C LYS A 103 -9.41 7.12 3.00
N CYS A 104 -9.32 7.15 1.68
CA CYS A 104 -8.10 7.59 0.99
C CYS A 104 -7.78 9.07 1.29
N ILE A 105 -8.72 9.82 1.87
CA ILE A 105 -8.58 11.24 2.19
C ILE A 105 -8.28 11.50 3.68
N SER A 106 -8.53 10.55 4.60
CA SER A 106 -8.33 10.83 6.05
C SER A 106 -6.92 10.59 6.57
N LEU A 107 -5.93 10.40 5.69
CA LEU A 107 -4.51 10.27 6.07
C LEU A 107 -3.72 11.55 5.75
N LEU A 108 -4.41 12.64 5.38
CA LEU A 108 -3.82 13.95 5.09
C LEU A 108 -3.99 14.96 6.25
N PHE A 109 -4.52 14.54 7.41
CA PHE A 109 -4.63 15.37 8.63
C PHE A 109 -4.22 14.55 9.86
#